data_AF-A0A1E5LA00-F1
#
_entry.id   AF-A0A1E5LA00-F1
#
_cell.length_a   1.000
_cell.length_b   1.000
_cell.length_c   1.000
_cell.angle_alpha   90.00
_cell.angle_beta   90.00
_cell.angle_gamma   90.00
#
_symmetry.space_group_name_H-M   'P 1'
#
loop_
_entity.id
_entity.type
_entity.pdbx_description
1 polymer ?
#
loop_
_entity_poly.entity_id
_entity_poly.type
_entity_poly.pdbx_seq_one_letter_code
_entity_poly.pdbx_strand_id
1 'polypeptide(L)'
;MKKEIIILTKSIKRNEYCVAGIEVSTGEWIRIVSNDRSSEYAILKKHMNYADGTEADIFDVVEVDFIKPVGTDIQPENWLLNDAIKWVKRRKSNVSEILQLHPFDTPSYIFYNTSNAITKREIDLNNHRSLLLVKVSNASVFIKTYERKRYSICFSYNGNSYKFISITDIPIRSKFNNKIDGFYNLGDNISVVFSLADEYKGQYYKIAAQIL
;
A
#
# COMPACT_ATOMS: atom_id res chain seq x y z
N MET A 1 16.30 13.94 8.25
CA MET A 1 16.19 14.42 6.86
C MET A 1 14.73 14.52 6.51
N LYS A 2 14.25 15.73 6.19
CA LYS A 2 12.83 15.99 5.97
C LYS A 2 12.43 15.72 4.52
N LYS A 3 11.29 15.06 4.34
CA LYS A 3 10.66 14.84 3.03
C LYS A 3 9.16 15.13 3.12
N GLU A 4 8.60 15.69 2.05
CA GLU A 4 7.16 15.84 1.89
C GLU A 4 6.61 14.65 1.11
N ILE A 5 5.61 13.98 1.67
CA ILE A 5 5.06 12.74 1.13
C ILE A 5 3.54 12.88 1.04
N ILE A 6 2.95 12.45 -0.07
CA ILE A 6 1.50 12.25 -0.21
C ILE A 6 1.17 10.83 0.22
N ILE A 7 0.44 10.67 1.32
CA ILE A 7 0.06 9.33 1.82
C ILE A 7 -0.90 8.65 0.85
N LEU A 8 -0.52 7.48 0.31
CA LEU A 8 -1.37 6.69 -0.60
C LEU A 8 -1.85 5.39 0.01
N THR A 9 -1.20 4.90 1.05
CA THR A 9 -1.62 3.68 1.75
C THR A 9 -1.52 3.88 3.25
N LYS A 10 -2.52 3.35 3.94
CA LYS A 10 -2.57 3.29 5.41
C LYS A 10 -3.35 2.04 5.78
N SER A 11 -2.64 0.93 5.91
CA SER A 11 -3.23 -0.35 6.27
C SER A 11 -2.81 -0.76 7.68
N ILE A 12 -3.62 -1.58 8.34
CA ILE A 12 -3.37 -2.07 9.70
C ILE A 12 -3.21 -3.59 9.68
N LYS A 13 -2.13 -4.07 10.30
CA LYS A 13 -1.92 -5.48 10.66
C LYS A 13 -1.56 -5.50 12.14
N ARG A 14 -2.26 -6.26 12.99
CA ARG A 14 -1.91 -6.45 14.43
C ARG A 14 -1.60 -5.15 15.24
N ASN A 15 -2.37 -4.08 15.06
CA ASN A 15 -2.21 -2.74 15.69
C ASN A 15 -1.05 -1.88 15.18
N GLU A 16 -0.46 -2.31 14.07
CA GLU A 16 0.70 -1.72 13.43
C GLU A 16 0.32 -1.26 12.02
N TYR A 17 0.79 -0.06 11.64
CA TYR A 17 0.41 0.57 10.39
C TYR A 17 1.52 0.47 9.35
N CYS A 18 1.18 -0.04 8.17
CA CYS A 18 2.01 0.11 6.99
C CYS A 18 1.57 1.40 6.28
N VAL A 19 2.49 2.35 6.18
CA VAL A 19 2.25 3.65 5.55
C VAL A 19 3.23 3.83 4.41
N ALA A 20 2.71 4.13 3.23
CA ALA A 20 3.51 4.47 2.07
C ALA A 20 2.84 5.54 1.23
N GLY A 21 3.65 6.26 0.47
CA GLY A 21 3.23 7.40 -0.32
C GLY A 21 4.25 7.80 -1.37
N ILE A 22 3.97 8.89 -2.06
CA ILE A 22 4.84 9.46 -3.08
C ILE A 22 5.53 10.70 -2.53
N GLU A 23 6.85 10.78 -2.66
CA GLU A 23 7.62 11.98 -2.34
C GLU A 23 7.31 13.09 -3.35
N VAL A 24 6.93 14.27 -2.84
CA VAL A 24 6.46 15.40 -3.66
C VAL A 24 7.54 15.93 -4.61
N SER A 25 8.81 15.90 -4.19
CA SER A 25 9.91 16.46 -4.98
C SER A 25 10.41 15.56 -6.10
N THR A 26 10.23 14.24 -5.97
CA THR A 26 10.82 13.24 -6.87
C THR A 26 9.78 12.42 -7.62
N GLY A 27 8.55 12.33 -7.10
CA GLY A 27 7.55 11.39 -7.62
C GLY A 27 7.85 9.94 -7.24
N GLU A 28 8.86 9.68 -6.41
CA GLU A 28 9.27 8.32 -6.05
C GLU A 28 8.48 7.78 -4.85
N TRP A 29 8.38 6.45 -4.77
CA TRP A 29 7.77 5.78 -3.64
C TRP A 29 8.60 5.93 -2.37
N ILE A 30 7.92 6.15 -1.25
CA ILE A 30 8.47 6.02 0.10
C ILE A 30 7.54 5.15 0.93
N ARG A 31 8.10 4.09 1.51
CA ARG A 31 7.49 3.32 2.60
C ARG A 31 8.12 3.76 3.92
N ILE A 32 7.29 4.26 4.83
CA ILE A 32 7.73 4.71 6.14
C ILE A 32 7.84 3.48 7.03
N VAL A 33 9.04 3.22 7.57
CA VAL A 33 9.29 2.10 8.49
C VAL A 33 9.83 2.60 9.83
N SER A 34 9.47 1.94 10.93
CA SER A 34 10.01 2.21 12.26
C SER A 34 11.28 1.39 12.51
N ASN A 35 12.01 1.72 13.58
CA ASN A 35 13.17 0.92 14.01
C ASN A 35 12.76 -0.33 14.83
N ASP A 36 11.47 -0.52 15.07
CA ASP A 36 10.98 -1.57 15.95
C ASP A 36 10.82 -2.89 15.19
N ARG A 37 11.75 -3.81 15.44
CA ARG A 37 11.74 -5.15 14.85
C ARG A 37 10.60 -6.02 15.36
N SER A 38 10.08 -5.74 16.56
CA SER A 38 8.99 -6.52 17.14
C SER A 38 7.65 -6.30 16.41
N SER A 39 7.54 -5.17 15.70
CA SER A 39 6.39 -4.75 14.92
C SER A 39 6.53 -4.95 13.40
N GLU A 40 7.45 -5.83 12.97
CA GLU A 40 7.79 -5.98 11.54
C GLU A 40 8.11 -4.61 10.88
N TYR A 41 8.71 -3.68 11.64
CA TYR A 41 9.04 -2.31 11.23
C TYR A 41 7.83 -1.40 10.92
N ALA A 42 6.64 -1.76 11.37
CA ALA A 42 5.45 -0.96 11.14
C ALA A 42 5.39 0.30 12.02
N ILE A 43 4.54 1.24 11.63
CA ILE A 43 4.36 2.52 12.30
C ILE A 43 3.31 2.38 13.41
N LEU A 44 3.69 2.77 14.63
CA LEU A 44 2.74 2.87 15.74
C LEU A 44 1.79 4.05 15.52
N LYS A 45 0.52 3.87 15.92
CA LYS A 45 -0.53 4.90 15.81
C LYS A 45 -0.09 6.28 16.31
N LYS A 46 0.61 6.32 17.45
CA LYS A 46 1.07 7.55 18.10
C LYS A 46 1.97 8.41 17.21
N HIS A 47 2.71 7.81 16.28
CA HIS A 47 3.62 8.53 15.38
C HIS A 47 2.88 9.19 14.21
N MET A 48 1.68 8.72 13.88
CA MET A 48 0.86 9.30 12.82
C MET A 48 -0.10 10.38 13.33
N ASN A 49 -0.10 10.68 14.63
CA ASN A 49 -0.90 11.77 15.19
C ASN A 49 -0.16 13.09 15.03
N TYR A 50 -0.82 14.06 14.41
CA TYR A 50 -0.33 15.42 14.30
C TYR A 50 -0.36 16.15 15.64
N ALA A 51 0.20 17.36 15.68
CA ALA A 51 0.25 18.18 16.88
C ALA A 51 -1.14 18.56 17.42
N ASP A 52 -2.13 18.71 16.53
CA ASP A 52 -3.53 19.02 16.86
C ASP A 52 -4.35 17.80 17.31
N GLY A 53 -3.73 16.62 17.38
CA GLY A 53 -4.37 15.37 17.80
C GLY A 53 -5.13 14.63 16.69
N THR A 54 -5.21 15.20 15.49
CA THR A 54 -5.77 14.48 14.33
C THR A 54 -4.76 13.46 13.79
N GLU A 55 -5.25 12.40 13.15
CA GLU A 55 -4.43 11.30 12.64
C GLU A 55 -4.21 11.45 11.14
N ALA A 56 -3.01 11.09 10.67
CA ALA A 56 -2.68 11.11 9.26
C ALA A 56 -3.61 10.22 8.44
N ASP A 57 -4.05 10.72 7.29
CA ASP A 57 -5.03 10.05 6.44
C ASP A 57 -4.57 9.99 4.98
N ILE A 58 -5.22 9.15 4.18
CA ILE A 58 -4.96 9.06 2.75
C ILE A 58 -5.14 10.44 2.10
N PHE A 59 -4.23 10.74 1.18
CA PHE A 59 -4.04 12.02 0.47
C PHE A 59 -3.55 13.19 1.32
N ASP A 60 -3.27 13.01 2.62
CA ASP A 60 -2.57 14.05 3.34
C ASP A 60 -1.15 14.22 2.78
N VAL A 61 -0.76 15.47 2.54
CA VAL A 61 0.63 15.85 2.26
C VAL A 61 1.30 16.15 3.59
N VAL A 62 2.27 15.33 3.96
CA VAL A 62 2.91 15.34 5.27
C VAL A 62 4.41 15.56 5.12
N GLU A 63 4.96 16.44 5.95
CA GLU A 63 6.40 16.49 6.18
C GLU A 63 6.78 15.46 7.25
N VAL A 64 7.68 14.55 6.89
CA VAL A 64 8.18 13.48 7.76
C VAL A 64 9.70 13.58 7.84
N ASP A 65 10.25 13.44 9.05
CA ASP A 65 11.69 13.36 9.24
C ASP A 65 12.16 11.90 9.26
N PHE A 66 13.18 11.63 8.46
CA PHE A 66 13.79 10.31 8.32
C PHE A 66 15.24 10.31 8.78
N ILE A 67 15.67 9.23 9.40
CA ILE A 67 17.07 9.01 9.78
C ILE A 67 17.89 8.71 8.52
N LYS A 68 17.48 7.69 7.74
CA LYS A 68 18.19 7.22 6.53
C LYS A 68 17.31 6.27 5.69
N PRO A 69 17.63 6.06 4.40
CA PRO A 69 17.07 4.94 3.65
C PRO A 69 17.53 3.60 4.26
N VAL A 70 16.62 2.63 4.29
CA VAL A 70 16.84 1.28 4.82
C VAL A 70 16.17 0.23 3.92
N GLY A 71 16.19 0.49 2.61
CA GLY A 71 15.67 -0.40 1.59
C GLY A 71 16.18 -1.82 1.74
N THR A 72 15.32 -2.78 1.43
CA THR A 72 15.68 -4.21 1.33
C THR A 72 15.68 -4.65 -0.12
N ASP A 73 16.20 -5.85 -0.39
CA ASP A 73 16.10 -6.57 -1.66
C ASP A 73 14.66 -6.75 -2.19
N ILE A 74 13.64 -6.49 -1.38
CA ILE A 74 12.24 -6.62 -1.81
C ILE A 74 11.56 -5.26 -1.80
N GLN A 75 11.86 -4.44 -0.80
CA GLN A 75 11.25 -3.15 -0.51
C GLN A 75 12.35 -2.07 -0.50
N PRO A 76 12.94 -1.73 -1.67
CA PRO A 76 13.97 -0.69 -1.75
C PRO A 76 13.50 0.69 -1.28
N GLU A 77 12.21 0.95 -1.34
CA GLU A 77 11.57 2.22 -0.97
C GLU A 77 11.44 2.44 0.54
N ASN A 78 12.02 1.58 1.39
CA ASN A 78 11.92 1.73 2.84
C ASN A 78 12.80 2.87 3.37
N TRP A 79 12.19 3.75 4.16
CA TRP A 79 12.85 4.86 4.84
C TRP A 79 12.60 4.81 6.36
N LEU A 80 13.68 4.86 7.13
CA LEU A 80 13.63 4.76 8.58
C LEU A 80 13.16 6.07 9.19
N LEU A 81 12.00 6.05 9.84
CA LEU A 81 11.39 7.17 10.54
C LEU A 81 12.28 7.66 11.69
N ASN A 82 12.43 8.98 11.84
CA ASN A 82 12.86 9.59 13.08
C ASN A 82 11.64 9.84 13.98
N ASP A 83 11.38 8.92 14.91
CA ASP A 83 10.18 8.93 15.75
C ASP A 83 10.21 9.99 16.88
N ALA A 84 11.35 10.66 17.07
CA ALA A 84 11.47 11.81 17.96
C ALA A 84 10.78 13.08 17.42
N ILE A 85 10.45 13.11 16.12
CA ILE A 85 9.86 14.27 15.46
C ILE A 85 8.47 13.90 14.94
N LYS A 86 7.44 14.65 15.39
CA LYS A 86 6.07 14.48 14.89
C LYS A 86 5.95 14.91 13.43
N TRP A 87 5.09 14.23 12.70
CA TRP A 87 4.75 14.61 11.34
C TRP A 87 4.00 15.93 11.32
N VAL A 88 4.18 16.70 10.24
CA VAL A 88 3.47 17.96 10.04
C VAL A 88 2.59 17.84 8.81
N LYS A 89 1.26 17.89 9.00
CA LYS A 89 0.32 18.02 7.90
C LYS A 89 0.48 19.38 7.25
N ARG A 90 0.74 19.40 5.93
CA ARG A 90 0.88 20.63 5.14
C ARG A 90 -0.43 21.00 4.47
N ARG A 91 -1.07 20.02 3.83
CA ARG A 91 -2.34 20.17 3.09
C ARG A 91 -2.92 18.80 2.77
N LYS A 92 -4.03 18.77 2.00
CA LYS A 92 -4.58 17.56 1.39
C LYS A 92 -4.39 17.62 -0.13
N SER A 93 -4.01 16.50 -0.70
CA SER A 93 -3.84 16.28 -2.13
C SER A 93 -5.12 15.66 -2.74
N ASN A 94 -5.06 15.36 -4.03
CA ASN A 94 -6.09 14.65 -4.78
C ASN A 94 -5.46 13.75 -5.84
N VAL A 95 -6.26 12.88 -6.44
CA VAL A 95 -5.80 11.90 -7.45
C VAL A 95 -5.12 12.56 -8.65
N SER A 96 -5.56 13.73 -9.09
CA SER A 96 -4.95 14.43 -10.23
C SER A 96 -3.50 14.84 -9.94
N GLU A 97 -3.26 15.42 -8.78
CA GLU A 97 -1.90 15.78 -8.34
C GLU A 97 -1.00 14.55 -8.20
N ILE A 98 -1.52 13.48 -7.60
CA ILE A 98 -0.79 12.21 -7.46
C ILE A 98 -0.34 11.70 -8.83
N LEU A 99 -1.23 11.68 -9.82
CA LEU A 99 -0.93 11.20 -11.16
C LEU A 99 -0.02 12.15 -11.98
N GLN A 100 0.05 13.44 -11.61
CA GLN A 100 1.03 14.37 -12.18
C GLN A 100 2.44 14.09 -11.65
N LEU A 101 2.56 13.75 -10.36
CA LEU A 101 3.84 13.43 -9.73
C LEU A 101 4.31 12.02 -10.05
N HIS A 102 3.39 11.06 -10.03
CA HIS A 102 3.63 9.64 -10.25
C HIS A 102 2.53 9.07 -11.16
N PRO A 103 2.74 9.10 -12.49
CA PRO A 103 1.85 8.44 -13.44
C PRO A 103 1.70 6.95 -13.11
N PHE A 104 0.63 6.32 -13.61
CA PHE A 104 0.41 4.89 -13.38
C PHE A 104 1.63 4.05 -13.80
N ASP A 105 2.01 3.13 -12.93
CA ASP A 105 2.94 2.07 -13.26
C ASP A 105 2.38 1.18 -14.37
N THR A 106 3.24 0.75 -15.29
CA THR A 106 2.88 -0.08 -16.45
C THR A 106 3.66 -1.40 -16.53
N PRO A 107 3.77 -2.19 -15.43
CA PRO A 107 4.45 -3.48 -15.49
C PRO A 107 3.68 -4.47 -16.38
N SER A 108 4.35 -5.49 -16.92
CA SER A 108 3.66 -6.56 -17.65
C SER A 108 2.69 -7.35 -16.75
N TYR A 109 3.08 -7.54 -15.47
CA TYR A 109 2.29 -8.22 -14.45
C TYR A 109 2.27 -7.42 -13.15
N ILE A 110 1.22 -7.57 -12.35
CA ILE A 110 1.23 -7.13 -10.96
C ILE A 110 2.16 -8.07 -10.20
N PHE A 111 3.41 -7.64 -10.04
CA PHE A 111 4.53 -8.39 -9.46
C PHE A 111 4.73 -9.77 -10.11
N TYR A 112 5.43 -9.78 -11.26
CA TYR A 112 6.02 -10.94 -11.95
C TYR A 112 5.08 -11.98 -12.56
N ASN A 113 3.96 -12.31 -11.92
CA ASN A 113 3.01 -13.35 -12.39
C ASN A 113 1.55 -12.98 -12.06
N THR A 114 0.60 -13.89 -12.26
CA THR A 114 -0.84 -13.69 -11.92
C THR A 114 -1.27 -14.30 -10.58
N SER A 115 -0.38 -15.05 -9.93
CA SER A 115 -0.63 -15.69 -8.64
C SER A 115 -0.78 -14.66 -7.50
N ASN A 116 -1.36 -15.08 -6.38
CA ASN A 116 -1.54 -14.23 -5.20
C ASN A 116 -0.26 -13.99 -4.41
N ALA A 117 0.79 -14.76 -4.70
CA ALA A 117 2.10 -14.62 -4.09
C ALA A 117 3.18 -15.00 -5.09
N ILE A 118 4.40 -14.58 -4.80
CA ILE A 118 5.62 -14.93 -5.51
C ILE A 118 6.63 -15.51 -4.51
N THR A 119 7.61 -16.22 -5.03
CA THR A 119 8.76 -16.72 -4.28
C THR A 119 9.98 -15.83 -4.52
N LYS A 120 10.98 -15.90 -3.63
CA LYS A 120 12.23 -15.14 -3.81
C LYS A 120 12.93 -15.40 -5.15
N ARG A 121 12.75 -16.58 -5.74
CA ARG A 121 13.38 -16.97 -7.03
C ARG A 121 12.82 -16.20 -8.23
N GLU A 122 11.61 -15.66 -8.11
CA GLU A 122 10.95 -14.92 -9.18
C GLU A 122 11.33 -13.43 -9.17
N ILE A 123 11.93 -12.95 -8.09
CA ILE A 123 12.22 -11.53 -7.89
C ILE A 123 13.50 -11.17 -8.63
N ASP A 124 13.39 -10.21 -9.55
CA ASP A 124 14.54 -9.59 -10.19
C ASP A 124 15.14 -8.55 -9.24
N LEU A 125 16.28 -8.90 -8.64
CA LEU A 125 16.93 -8.04 -7.66
C LEU A 125 17.51 -6.75 -8.25
N ASN A 126 17.63 -6.63 -9.58
CA ASN A 126 18.19 -5.44 -10.21
C ASN A 126 17.14 -4.35 -10.50
N ASN A 127 15.85 -4.71 -10.51
CA ASN A 127 14.76 -3.80 -10.85
C ASN A 127 13.48 -4.15 -10.08
N HIS A 128 13.63 -4.46 -8.79
CA HIS A 128 12.50 -4.76 -7.92
C HIS A 128 11.80 -3.49 -7.41
N ARG A 129 10.50 -3.61 -7.18
CA ARG A 129 9.70 -2.66 -6.41
C ARG A 129 8.63 -3.42 -5.64
N SER A 130 8.25 -2.95 -4.47
CA SER A 130 7.21 -3.58 -3.66
C SER A 130 5.90 -2.80 -3.63
N LEU A 131 5.82 -1.69 -4.35
CA LEU A 131 4.63 -0.86 -4.51
C LEU A 131 4.40 -0.57 -6.00
N LEU A 132 3.12 -0.55 -6.37
CA LEU A 132 2.65 -0.28 -7.72
C LEU A 132 1.35 0.51 -7.64
N LEU A 133 1.25 1.65 -8.33
CA LEU A 133 -0.02 2.33 -8.60
C LEU A 133 -0.45 2.02 -10.02
N VAL A 134 -1.49 1.20 -10.18
CA VAL A 134 -1.97 0.75 -11.49
C VAL A 134 -3.46 1.00 -11.66
N LYS A 135 -3.90 0.97 -12.92
CA LYS A 135 -5.31 1.01 -13.30
C LYS A 135 -5.77 -0.36 -13.80
N VAL A 136 -6.85 -0.89 -13.24
CA VAL A 136 -7.39 -2.22 -13.56
C VAL A 136 -8.81 -2.14 -14.10
N SER A 137 -9.24 -3.19 -14.79
CA SER A 137 -10.59 -3.34 -15.36
C SER A 137 -11.30 -4.57 -14.80
N ASN A 138 -12.62 -4.66 -15.01
CA ASN A 138 -13.47 -5.76 -14.54
C ASN A 138 -13.25 -6.09 -13.06
N ALA A 139 -13.09 -5.05 -12.24
CA ALA A 139 -12.74 -5.19 -10.83
C ALA A 139 -13.98 -5.56 -10.01
N SER A 140 -13.81 -6.49 -9.07
CA SER A 140 -14.85 -6.89 -8.14
C SER A 140 -14.25 -7.22 -6.77
N VAL A 141 -14.98 -6.85 -5.72
CA VAL A 141 -14.70 -7.32 -4.36
C VAL A 141 -15.36 -8.69 -4.19
N PHE A 142 -14.56 -9.68 -3.85
CA PHE A 142 -15.00 -10.98 -3.40
C PHE A 142 -14.97 -11.05 -1.88
N ILE A 143 -16.12 -11.37 -1.28
CA ILE A 143 -16.27 -11.56 0.15
C ILE A 143 -16.48 -13.04 0.43
N LYS A 144 -15.69 -13.57 1.36
CA LYS A 144 -15.86 -14.94 1.84
C LYS A 144 -15.67 -15.01 3.35
N THR A 145 -16.62 -15.64 4.02
CA THR A 145 -16.59 -15.85 5.46
C THR A 145 -16.16 -17.29 5.76
N TYR A 146 -15.03 -17.41 6.43
CA TYR A 146 -14.55 -18.66 7.04
C TYR A 146 -14.74 -18.53 8.56
N GLU A 147 -13.68 -18.70 9.36
CA GLU A 147 -13.67 -18.27 10.77
C GLU A 147 -13.74 -16.74 10.91
N ARG A 148 -13.23 -16.01 9.91
CA ARG A 148 -13.27 -14.55 9.82
C ARG A 148 -13.66 -14.16 8.40
N LYS A 149 -14.34 -13.01 8.26
CA LYS A 149 -14.67 -12.43 6.96
C LYS A 149 -13.40 -11.95 6.25
N ARG A 150 -13.18 -12.43 5.04
CA ARG A 150 -12.06 -12.07 4.16
C ARG A 150 -12.57 -11.26 2.98
N TYR A 151 -11.77 -10.28 2.59
CA TYR A 151 -12.02 -9.37 1.48
C TYR A 151 -10.88 -9.52 0.49
N SER A 152 -11.21 -9.79 -0.76
CA SER A 152 -10.24 -9.91 -1.83
C SER A 152 -10.74 -9.21 -3.09
N ILE A 153 -9.84 -8.80 -3.98
CA ILE A 153 -10.17 -8.22 -5.27
C ILE A 153 -9.89 -9.24 -6.38
N CYS A 154 -10.80 -9.31 -7.35
CA CYS A 154 -10.60 -9.97 -8.63
C CYS A 154 -10.68 -8.91 -9.73
N PHE A 155 -9.78 -8.95 -10.71
CA PHE A 155 -9.69 -7.92 -11.76
C PHE A 155 -8.96 -8.45 -13.00
N SER A 156 -8.98 -7.64 -14.06
CA SER A 156 -8.20 -7.83 -15.28
C SER A 156 -7.14 -6.73 -15.41
N TYR A 157 -5.93 -7.11 -15.84
CA TYR A 157 -4.84 -6.19 -16.11
C TYR A 157 -3.94 -6.74 -17.21
N ASN A 158 -3.66 -5.93 -18.25
CA ASN A 158 -2.86 -6.32 -19.42
C ASN A 158 -3.27 -7.68 -20.01
N GLY A 159 -4.56 -7.92 -20.20
CA GLY A 159 -5.10 -9.17 -20.74
C GLY A 159 -5.07 -10.38 -19.79
N ASN A 160 -4.52 -10.22 -18.58
CA ASN A 160 -4.44 -11.26 -17.57
C ASN A 160 -5.54 -11.13 -16.51
N SER A 161 -6.02 -12.26 -16.00
CA SER A 161 -6.98 -12.32 -14.89
C SER A 161 -6.27 -12.56 -13.56
N TYR A 162 -6.57 -11.71 -12.57
CA TYR A 162 -6.08 -11.81 -11.19
C TYR A 162 -7.26 -12.12 -10.28
N LYS A 163 -7.08 -13.09 -9.37
CA LYS A 163 -8.18 -13.61 -8.55
C LYS A 163 -7.80 -13.70 -7.09
N PHE A 164 -8.65 -13.15 -6.24
CA PHE A 164 -8.56 -13.27 -4.79
C PHE A 164 -7.29 -12.65 -4.17
N ILE A 165 -6.84 -11.53 -4.73
CA ILE A 165 -5.78 -10.71 -4.13
C ILE A 165 -6.33 -10.05 -2.87
N SER A 166 -5.66 -10.20 -1.73
CA SER A 166 -6.21 -9.72 -0.44
C SER A 166 -6.34 -8.19 -0.42
N ILE A 167 -7.46 -7.68 0.11
CA ILE A 167 -7.69 -6.24 0.32
C ILE A 167 -7.38 -5.90 1.78
N THR A 168 -6.46 -4.96 1.99
CA THR A 168 -6.16 -4.41 3.34
C THR A 168 -6.70 -3.00 3.55
N ASP A 169 -7.21 -2.35 2.50
CA ASP A 169 -7.88 -1.05 2.53
C ASP A 169 -9.03 -1.03 3.55
N ILE A 170 -8.89 -0.23 4.59
CA ILE A 170 -9.83 -0.16 5.72
C ILE A 170 -11.18 0.44 5.29
N PRO A 171 -11.25 1.60 4.60
CA PRO A 171 -12.48 2.11 4.01
C PRO A 171 -13.26 1.07 3.20
N ILE A 172 -12.59 0.32 2.31
CA ILE A 172 -13.25 -0.72 1.51
C ILE A 172 -13.77 -1.85 2.41
N ARG A 173 -12.95 -2.36 3.32
CA ARG A 173 -13.38 -3.41 4.25
C ARG A 173 -14.58 -2.98 5.10
N SER A 174 -14.60 -1.72 5.56
CA SER A 174 -15.72 -1.14 6.31
C SER A 174 -16.99 -1.05 5.45
N LYS A 175 -16.88 -0.51 4.23
CA LYS A 175 -17.98 -0.40 3.25
C LYS A 175 -18.67 -1.75 2.98
N PHE A 176 -17.88 -2.82 2.92
CA PHE A 176 -18.35 -4.17 2.63
C PHE A 176 -18.61 -5.04 3.87
N ASN A 177 -18.43 -4.52 5.10
CA ASN A 177 -18.47 -5.33 6.31
C ASN A 177 -19.83 -6.00 6.56
N ASN A 178 -20.92 -5.31 6.23
CA ASN A 178 -22.28 -5.81 6.43
C ASN A 178 -22.82 -6.60 5.23
N LYS A 179 -22.01 -6.79 4.18
CA LYS A 179 -22.39 -7.56 3.00
C LYS A 179 -22.20 -9.06 3.24
N ILE A 180 -23.02 -9.88 2.59
CA ILE A 180 -22.93 -11.33 2.63
C ILE A 180 -21.78 -11.83 1.74
N ASP A 181 -21.47 -13.12 1.80
CA ASP A 181 -20.51 -13.75 0.90
C ASP A 181 -20.96 -13.60 -0.56
N GLY A 182 -20.02 -13.27 -1.46
CA GLY A 182 -20.33 -13.07 -2.88
C GLY A 182 -19.37 -12.14 -3.60
N PHE A 183 -19.72 -11.83 -4.85
CA PHE A 183 -18.99 -10.88 -5.70
C PHE A 183 -19.75 -9.56 -5.80
N TYR A 184 -19.01 -8.46 -5.67
CA TYR A 184 -19.53 -7.11 -5.76
C TYR A 184 -18.73 -6.34 -6.80
N ASN A 185 -19.40 -5.95 -7.90
CA ASN A 185 -18.75 -5.25 -9.00
C ASN A 185 -18.29 -3.85 -8.56
N LEU A 186 -17.02 -3.52 -8.84
CA LEU A 186 -16.46 -2.18 -8.74
C LEU A 186 -16.44 -1.47 -10.10
N GLY A 187 -16.45 -2.23 -11.19
CA GLY A 187 -16.45 -1.73 -12.57
C GLY A 187 -15.06 -1.67 -13.18
N ASP A 188 -14.91 -0.78 -14.16
CA ASP A 188 -13.67 -0.54 -14.89
C ASP A 188 -12.94 0.69 -14.38
N ASN A 189 -11.69 0.83 -14.83
CA ASN A 189 -10.87 2.02 -14.59
C ASN A 189 -10.56 2.26 -13.10
N ILE A 190 -10.50 1.20 -12.31
CA ILE A 190 -10.23 1.28 -10.86
C ILE A 190 -8.73 1.45 -10.64
N SER A 191 -8.38 2.48 -9.87
CA SER A 191 -6.99 2.75 -9.50
C SER A 191 -6.66 2.01 -8.20
N VAL A 192 -5.59 1.23 -8.20
CA VAL A 192 -5.22 0.37 -7.08
C VAL A 192 -3.74 0.54 -6.79
N VAL A 193 -3.42 0.75 -5.50
CA VAL A 193 -2.06 0.58 -5.01
C VAL A 193 -1.89 -0.88 -4.60
N PHE A 194 -1.07 -1.61 -5.35
CA PHE A 194 -0.65 -2.95 -4.97
C PHE A 194 0.64 -2.92 -4.16
N SER A 195 0.76 -3.84 -3.21
CA SER A 195 1.94 -4.00 -2.37
C SER A 195 2.38 -5.46 -2.30
N LEU A 196 3.68 -5.71 -2.18
CA LEU A 196 4.23 -6.98 -1.71
C LEU A 196 4.42 -6.93 -0.19
N ALA A 197 3.80 -7.89 0.49
CA ALA A 197 4.02 -8.16 1.91
C ALA A 197 5.40 -8.77 2.18
N ASP A 198 5.83 -8.76 3.43
CA ASP A 198 7.01 -9.50 3.88
C ASP A 198 6.87 -11.01 3.69
N GLU A 199 8.00 -11.70 3.76
CA GLU A 199 8.06 -13.14 3.57
C GLU A 199 7.24 -13.87 4.63
N TYR A 200 6.31 -14.70 4.18
CA TYR A 200 5.57 -15.62 5.02
C TYR A 200 5.64 -17.02 4.41
N LYS A 201 6.31 -17.93 5.12
CA LYS A 201 6.49 -19.34 4.69
C LYS A 201 7.09 -19.47 3.27
N GLY A 202 8.12 -18.67 2.95
CA GLY A 202 8.79 -18.71 1.65
C GLY A 202 8.08 -17.95 0.52
N GLN A 203 7.03 -17.19 0.83
CA GLN A 203 6.21 -16.49 -0.15
C GLN A 203 6.02 -15.01 0.21
N TYR A 204 5.97 -14.16 -0.80
CA TYR A 204 5.64 -12.74 -0.71
C TYR A 204 4.26 -12.53 -1.32
N TYR A 205 3.27 -12.20 -0.49
CA TYR A 205 1.88 -12.06 -0.92
C TYR A 205 1.62 -10.69 -1.53
N LYS A 206 0.87 -10.69 -2.63
CA LYS A 206 0.34 -9.48 -3.26
C LYS A 206 -0.89 -9.01 -2.51
N ILE A 207 -0.98 -7.71 -2.30
CA ILE A 207 -2.04 -7.08 -1.53
C ILE A 207 -2.55 -5.88 -2.31
N ALA A 208 -3.86 -5.71 -2.40
CA ALA A 208 -4.49 -4.44 -2.75
C ALA A 208 -4.52 -3.56 -1.50
N ALA A 209 -3.51 -2.70 -1.38
CA ALA A 209 -3.24 -1.90 -0.19
C ALA A 209 -4.20 -0.72 -0.07
N GLN A 210 -4.55 -0.11 -1.22
CA GLN A 210 -5.51 0.97 -1.34
C GLN A 210 -6.25 0.86 -2.67
N ILE A 211 -7.56 1.06 -2.66
CA ILE A 211 -8.39 1.24 -3.85
C ILE A 211 -8.84 2.70 -3.85
N LEU A 212 -8.53 3.44 -4.93
CA LEU A 212 -8.80 4.88 -5.08
C LEU A 212 -10.07 5.11 -5.91
#